data_AF-A0A673A8K3-F1
#
_entry.id   AF-A0A673A8K3-F1
#
_cell.length_a   1.000
_cell.length_b   1.000
_cell.length_c   1.000
_cell.angle_alpha   90.00
_cell.angle_beta   90.00
_cell.angle_gamma   90.00
#
_symmetry.space_group_name_H-M   'P 1'
#
loop_
_entity.id
_entity.type
_entity.pdbx_description
1 polymer ?
#
loop_
_entity_poly.entity_id
_entity_poly.type
_entity_poly.pdbx_seq_one_letter_code
_entity_poly.pdbx_strand_id
1 'polypeptide(L)'
;AENGFIHSLFDVIPTGILETKLDETVSLVCKYEDEPDEELVWKRNDALVSLKDENKKGLSRVCITPIDYEDNEVTFTCQLGKNSTVRAFVTLNVTYPPSLSGSEDVSVEEESVFALQCDIGANPPVTSVTWEMNGTAVDVLAGGFTISTGAFTSRLTADSTEKNLHENTYQCSAVSPMYGTHSKVFHVTVTAKTMKFPLMPMIAGLVVVCLTTLLAIVSRWKKITKVQWHALVKMFLSSSHICTEL
;
A
#
# COMPACT_ATOMS: atom_id res chain seq x y z
N ALA A 1 10.49 -45.01 -38.76
CA ALA A 1 10.86 -44.99 -37.34
C ALA A 1 9.74 -44.22 -36.65
N GLU A 2 9.04 -44.88 -35.76
CA GLU A 2 7.89 -44.33 -35.03
C GLU A 2 8.32 -43.12 -34.21
N ASN A 3 7.51 -42.06 -34.27
CA ASN A 3 7.76 -40.83 -33.54
C ASN A 3 7.58 -41.13 -32.04
N GLY A 4 8.66 -41.12 -31.27
CA GLY A 4 8.58 -41.27 -29.82
C GLY A 4 7.79 -40.13 -29.19
N PHE A 5 6.83 -40.47 -28.34
CA PHE A 5 6.02 -39.50 -27.60
C PHE A 5 6.44 -39.50 -26.13
N ILE A 6 6.68 -38.31 -25.56
CA ILE A 6 6.77 -38.17 -24.10
C ILE A 6 5.35 -38.25 -23.54
N HIS A 7 5.15 -39.17 -22.60
CA HIS A 7 3.89 -39.30 -21.87
C HIS A 7 4.02 -38.60 -20.53
N SER A 8 3.16 -37.62 -20.29
CA SER A 8 2.99 -37.03 -18.98
C SER A 8 1.79 -37.67 -18.29
N LEU A 9 2.03 -38.32 -17.16
CA LEU A 9 0.96 -38.72 -16.25
C LEU A 9 0.64 -37.53 -15.33
N PHE A 10 0.21 -36.42 -15.94
CA PHE A 10 -0.60 -35.41 -15.27
C PHE A 10 -2.00 -35.98 -15.38
N ASP A 11 -2.59 -36.50 -14.31
CA ASP A 11 -3.82 -37.33 -14.35
C ASP A 11 -4.83 -36.88 -15.44
N VAL A 12 -4.77 -37.53 -16.61
CA VAL A 12 -5.69 -37.46 -17.76
C VAL A 12 -6.15 -36.03 -18.17
N ILE A 13 -5.30 -35.23 -18.83
CA ILE A 13 -5.69 -33.88 -19.30
C ILE A 13 -5.60 -33.72 -20.83
N PRO A 14 -6.71 -33.40 -21.53
CA PRO A 14 -6.74 -33.21 -22.99
C PRO A 14 -6.21 -31.84 -23.49
N THR A 15 -5.88 -30.89 -22.59
CA THR A 15 -5.67 -29.46 -22.94
C THR A 15 -4.38 -28.81 -22.44
N GLY A 16 -3.49 -29.51 -21.72
CA GLY A 16 -2.23 -28.94 -21.23
C GLY A 16 -2.37 -27.90 -20.10
N ILE A 17 -3.53 -27.81 -19.43
CA ILE A 17 -3.78 -26.93 -18.28
C ILE A 17 -4.08 -27.78 -17.04
N LEU A 18 -3.47 -27.49 -15.90
CA LEU A 18 -3.73 -28.17 -14.62
C LEU A 18 -4.33 -27.21 -13.60
N GLU A 19 -5.57 -27.49 -13.19
CA GLU A 19 -6.29 -26.75 -12.16
C GLU A 19 -5.78 -27.11 -10.76
N THR A 20 -5.52 -26.11 -9.93
CA THR A 20 -5.08 -26.28 -8.53
C THR A 20 -5.53 -25.10 -7.67
N LYS A 21 -5.36 -25.19 -6.34
CA LYS A 21 -5.64 -24.10 -5.40
C LYS A 21 -4.39 -23.75 -4.59
N LEU A 22 -4.45 -22.60 -3.91
CA LEU A 22 -3.41 -22.17 -2.96
C LEU A 22 -3.19 -23.22 -1.85
N ASP A 23 -1.97 -23.27 -1.34
CA ASP A 23 -1.51 -24.15 -0.26
C ASP A 23 -1.58 -25.66 -0.58
N GLU A 24 -2.01 -26.04 -1.79
CA GLU A 24 -1.95 -27.43 -2.25
C GLU A 24 -0.51 -27.83 -2.67
N THR A 25 -0.30 -29.13 -2.84
CA THR A 25 0.93 -29.68 -3.41
C THR A 25 0.62 -30.30 -4.77
N VAL A 26 1.23 -29.76 -5.81
CA VAL A 26 1.13 -30.33 -7.16
C VAL A 26 2.36 -31.16 -7.45
N SER A 27 2.16 -32.32 -8.07
CA SER A 27 3.24 -33.22 -8.43
C SER A 27 3.17 -33.61 -9.89
N LEU A 28 4.12 -33.11 -10.67
CA LEU A 28 4.20 -33.27 -12.11
C LEU A 28 5.13 -34.43 -12.45
N VAL A 29 4.68 -35.35 -13.31
CA VAL A 29 5.42 -36.53 -13.72
C VAL A 29 5.60 -36.55 -15.23
N CYS A 30 6.83 -36.74 -15.68
CA CYS A 30 7.19 -36.88 -17.08
C CYS A 30 7.86 -38.23 -17.30
N LYS A 31 7.38 -38.98 -18.31
CA LYS A 31 7.90 -40.31 -18.65
C LYS A 31 8.22 -40.40 -20.14
N TYR A 32 9.38 -40.96 -20.45
CA TYR A 32 9.80 -41.32 -21.79
C TYR A 32 10.16 -42.81 -21.80
N GLU A 33 9.37 -43.61 -22.51
CA GLU A 33 9.47 -45.08 -22.48
C GLU A 33 10.43 -45.64 -23.53
N ASP A 34 10.67 -44.89 -24.60
CA ASP A 34 11.44 -45.38 -25.75
C ASP A 34 12.94 -45.54 -25.45
N GLU A 35 13.49 -44.72 -24.55
CA GLU A 35 14.89 -44.77 -24.12
C GLU A 35 15.01 -44.47 -22.62
N PRO A 36 15.10 -45.50 -21.76
CA PRO A 36 15.11 -45.34 -20.30
C PRO A 36 16.28 -44.50 -19.75
N ASP A 37 17.39 -44.45 -20.48
CA ASP A 37 18.59 -43.70 -20.13
C ASP A 37 18.61 -42.27 -20.67
N GLU A 38 17.63 -41.88 -21.50
CA GLU A 38 17.58 -40.53 -22.07
C GLU A 38 17.32 -39.50 -20.96
N GLU A 39 18.08 -38.41 -21.03
CA GLU A 39 17.99 -37.31 -20.07
C GLU A 39 16.72 -36.49 -20.30
N LEU A 40 15.98 -36.23 -19.22
CA LEU A 40 14.81 -35.38 -19.16
C LEU A 40 15.18 -34.07 -18.49
N VAL A 41 14.78 -32.98 -19.14
CA VAL A 41 15.04 -31.60 -18.71
C VAL A 41 13.72 -30.93 -18.39
N TRP A 42 13.62 -30.35 -17.19
CA TRP A 42 12.48 -29.56 -16.76
C TRP A 42 12.75 -28.06 -16.87
N LYS A 43 11.74 -27.32 -17.32
CA LYS A 43 11.73 -25.87 -17.33
C LYS A 43 10.48 -25.32 -16.63
N ARG A 44 10.63 -24.25 -15.86
CA ARG A 44 9.56 -23.43 -15.28
C ARG A 44 9.62 -22.06 -15.94
N ASN A 45 8.62 -21.69 -16.74
CA ASN A 45 8.63 -20.47 -17.57
C ASN A 45 9.96 -20.29 -18.32
N ASP A 46 10.36 -21.32 -19.07
CA ASP A 46 11.62 -21.44 -19.80
C ASP A 46 12.92 -21.48 -18.99
N ALA A 47 12.88 -21.20 -17.68
CA ALA A 47 14.04 -21.31 -16.79
C ALA A 47 14.29 -22.77 -16.40
N LEU A 48 15.55 -23.18 -16.43
CA LEU A 48 15.96 -24.55 -16.10
C LEU A 48 15.68 -24.88 -14.63
N VAL A 49 15.00 -25.99 -14.37
CA VAL A 49 14.82 -26.53 -13.02
C VAL A 49 16.01 -27.44 -12.69
N SER A 50 16.66 -27.20 -11.55
CA SER A 50 17.77 -28.04 -11.10
C SER A 50 17.24 -29.37 -10.55
N LEU A 51 17.61 -30.47 -11.21
CA LEU A 51 17.23 -31.82 -10.82
C LEU A 51 18.44 -32.57 -10.27
N LYS A 52 18.21 -33.46 -9.31
CA LYS A 52 19.20 -34.47 -8.92
C LYS A 52 19.38 -35.47 -10.06
N ASP A 53 20.57 -36.06 -10.20
CA ASP A 53 20.87 -36.98 -11.30
C ASP A 53 19.97 -38.22 -11.33
N GLU A 54 19.50 -38.68 -10.17
CA GLU A 54 18.52 -39.78 -10.03
C GLU A 54 17.14 -39.47 -10.63
N ASN A 55 16.81 -38.19 -10.81
CA ASN A 55 15.50 -37.72 -11.27
C ASN A 55 15.56 -37.15 -12.70
N LYS A 56 16.56 -37.54 -13.48
CA LYS A 56 16.79 -37.04 -14.84
C LYS A 56 16.56 -38.08 -15.94
N LYS A 57 16.28 -39.35 -15.64
CA LYS A 57 16.31 -40.41 -16.67
C LYS A 57 15.01 -41.18 -16.75
N GLY A 58 14.41 -41.26 -17.94
CA GLY A 58 13.25 -42.09 -18.27
C GLY A 58 11.94 -41.73 -17.55
N LEU A 59 11.97 -41.48 -16.24
CA LEU A 59 10.88 -41.02 -15.41
C LEU A 59 11.40 -39.91 -14.49
N SER A 60 10.81 -38.72 -14.58
CA SER A 60 11.19 -37.56 -13.79
C SER A 60 9.97 -36.94 -13.12
N ARG A 61 10.12 -36.47 -11.87
CA ARG A 61 9.06 -35.87 -11.06
C ARG A 61 9.49 -34.54 -10.48
N VAL A 62 8.65 -33.52 -10.60
CA VAL A 62 8.84 -32.23 -9.92
C VAL A 62 7.62 -31.92 -9.06
N CYS A 63 7.84 -31.33 -7.89
CA CYS A 63 6.79 -30.97 -6.96
C CYS A 63 6.79 -29.47 -6.72
N ILE A 64 5.60 -28.88 -6.70
CA ILE A 64 5.37 -27.49 -6.33
C ILE A 64 4.66 -27.51 -4.99
N THR A 65 5.28 -26.94 -3.96
CA THR A 65 4.72 -26.91 -2.60
C THR A 65 5.32 -25.76 -1.77
N PRO A 66 4.47 -24.97 -1.10
CA PRO A 66 3.04 -24.80 -1.36
C PRO A 66 2.80 -24.17 -2.74
N ILE A 67 1.63 -24.39 -3.33
CA ILE A 67 1.15 -23.57 -4.45
C ILE A 67 0.84 -22.16 -3.96
N ASP A 68 1.38 -21.15 -4.65
CA ASP A 68 1.16 -19.73 -4.34
C ASP A 68 0.52 -18.95 -5.50
N TYR A 69 0.37 -17.63 -5.32
CA TYR A 69 -0.19 -16.74 -6.34
C TYR A 69 0.70 -16.60 -7.58
N GLU A 70 2.02 -16.74 -7.43
CA GLU A 70 3.00 -16.60 -8.51
C GLU A 70 3.10 -17.87 -9.38
N ASP A 71 2.56 -18.99 -8.90
CA ASP A 71 2.41 -20.23 -9.67
C ASP A 71 1.26 -20.15 -10.70
N ASN A 72 0.37 -19.17 -10.61
CA ASN A 72 -0.71 -19.00 -11.59
C ASN A 72 -0.16 -18.68 -12.99
N GLU A 73 -0.68 -19.35 -14.01
CA GLU A 73 -0.24 -19.26 -15.42
C GLU A 73 1.21 -19.69 -15.67
N VAL A 74 1.89 -20.29 -14.67
CA VAL A 74 3.23 -20.84 -14.84
C VAL A 74 3.19 -22.10 -15.69
N THR A 75 4.03 -22.13 -16.71
CA THR A 75 4.15 -23.29 -17.60
C THR A 75 5.38 -24.11 -17.24
N PHE A 76 5.14 -25.39 -16.93
CA PHE A 76 6.16 -26.40 -16.74
C PHE A 76 6.32 -27.20 -18.02
N THR A 77 7.55 -27.29 -18.52
CA THR A 77 7.88 -28.06 -19.72
C THR A 77 8.86 -29.16 -19.36
N CYS A 78 8.57 -30.38 -19.77
CA CYS A 78 9.51 -31.50 -19.79
C CYS A 78 9.92 -31.79 -21.24
N GLN A 79 11.22 -31.92 -21.50
CA GLN A 79 11.75 -32.19 -22.82
C GLN A 79 12.94 -33.15 -22.75
N LEU A 80 13.28 -33.80 -23.87
CA LEU A 80 14.52 -34.56 -23.94
C LEU A 80 15.73 -33.62 -23.93
N GLY A 81 16.81 -34.07 -23.28
CA GLY A 81 18.07 -33.33 -23.20
C GLY A 81 18.75 -33.23 -24.56
N LYS A 82 18.77 -34.31 -25.35
CA LYS A 82 19.39 -34.31 -26.68
C LYS A 82 18.46 -33.75 -27.77
N ASN A 83 17.14 -33.81 -27.57
CA ASN A 83 16.16 -33.39 -28.57
C ASN A 83 14.98 -32.62 -27.94
N SER A 84 15.11 -31.30 -27.85
CA SER A 84 14.08 -30.42 -27.29
C SER A 84 12.78 -30.34 -28.10
N THR A 85 12.73 -30.89 -29.32
CA THR A 85 11.51 -30.94 -30.12
C THR A 85 10.50 -31.95 -29.56
N VAL A 86 10.98 -32.99 -28.86
CA VAL A 86 10.15 -33.93 -28.14
C VAL A 86 9.95 -33.37 -26.73
N ARG A 87 8.75 -32.86 -26.47
CA ARG A 87 8.41 -32.17 -25.22
C ARG A 87 6.94 -32.33 -24.86
N ALA A 88 6.65 -32.25 -23.58
CA ALA A 88 5.33 -32.10 -23.00
C ALA A 88 5.31 -30.86 -22.10
N PHE A 89 4.18 -30.20 -21.99
CA PHE A 89 4.03 -29.03 -21.13
C PHE A 89 2.69 -29.02 -20.43
N VAL A 90 2.65 -28.33 -19.29
CA VAL A 90 1.44 -28.08 -18.53
C VAL A 90 1.52 -26.67 -17.93
N THR A 91 0.43 -25.92 -18.07
CA THR A 91 0.28 -24.60 -17.45
C THR A 91 -0.60 -24.73 -16.22
N LEU A 92 -0.14 -24.25 -15.08
CA LEU A 92 -0.94 -24.24 -13.86
C LEU A 92 -2.00 -23.13 -13.94
N ASN A 93 -3.23 -23.47 -13.60
CA ASN A 93 -4.29 -22.50 -13.35
C ASN A 93 -4.61 -22.56 -11.85
N VAL A 94 -4.13 -21.56 -11.10
CA VAL A 94 -4.28 -21.50 -9.65
C VAL A 94 -5.51 -20.68 -9.32
N THR A 95 -6.54 -21.33 -8.80
CA THR A 95 -7.80 -20.67 -8.42
C THR A 95 -7.75 -20.17 -6.98
N TYR A 96 -8.20 -18.93 -6.76
CA TYR A 96 -8.20 -18.29 -5.44
C TYR A 96 -9.29 -17.20 -5.31
N PRO A 97 -9.86 -17.02 -4.10
CA PRO A 97 -10.83 -15.96 -3.82
C PRO A 97 -10.16 -14.58 -3.73
N PRO A 98 -10.93 -13.48 -3.82
CA PRO A 98 -10.44 -12.15 -3.49
C PRO A 98 -10.06 -12.03 -2.01
N SER A 99 -9.05 -11.22 -1.70
CA SER A 99 -8.54 -11.03 -0.33
C SER A 99 -9.36 -9.98 0.44
N LEU A 100 -10.65 -10.27 0.64
CA LEU A 100 -11.58 -9.41 1.36
C LEU A 100 -12.11 -10.14 2.60
N SER A 101 -11.59 -9.79 3.77
CA SER A 101 -12.08 -10.35 5.03
C SER A 101 -11.88 -9.36 6.19
N GLY A 102 -12.73 -9.52 7.20
CA GLY A 102 -12.61 -8.78 8.46
C GLY A 102 -12.96 -7.29 8.36
N SER A 103 -12.47 -6.55 9.35
CA SER A 103 -12.67 -5.12 9.51
C SER A 103 -11.34 -4.40 9.74
N GLU A 104 -11.24 -3.15 9.30
CA GLU A 104 -10.06 -2.30 9.47
C GLU A 104 -10.47 -0.93 10.00
N ASP A 105 -9.84 -0.49 11.10
CA ASP A 105 -10.01 0.87 11.62
C ASP A 105 -9.07 1.82 10.87
N VAL A 106 -9.62 2.85 10.24
CA VAL A 106 -8.86 3.81 9.44
C VAL A 106 -9.01 5.19 10.05
N SER A 107 -7.90 5.84 10.40
CA SER A 107 -7.90 7.24 10.85
C SER A 107 -7.38 8.15 9.75
N VAL A 108 -8.18 9.16 9.39
CA VAL A 108 -7.88 10.13 8.31
C VAL A 108 -7.93 11.54 8.89
N GLU A 109 -6.96 12.39 8.56
CA GLU A 109 -6.98 13.78 9.00
C GLU A 109 -7.94 14.63 8.15
N GLU A 110 -8.62 15.58 8.78
CA GLU A 110 -9.46 16.57 8.09
C GLU A 110 -8.64 17.38 7.06
N GLU A 111 -9.25 17.68 5.91
CA GLU A 111 -8.63 18.33 4.73
C GLU A 111 -7.51 17.52 4.05
N SER A 112 -7.28 16.26 4.43
CA SER A 112 -6.35 15.36 3.73
C SER A 112 -7.06 14.54 2.64
N VAL A 113 -6.30 13.88 1.77
CA VAL A 113 -6.87 12.98 0.75
C VAL A 113 -7.43 11.73 1.41
N PHE A 114 -8.73 11.48 1.20
CA PHE A 114 -9.39 10.26 1.64
C PHE A 114 -9.11 9.13 0.64
N ALA A 115 -8.75 7.94 1.13
CA ALA A 115 -8.60 6.76 0.28
C ALA A 115 -8.83 5.47 1.06
N LEU A 116 -9.75 4.64 0.57
CA LEU A 116 -9.91 3.24 0.96
C LEU A 116 -9.54 2.34 -0.22
N GLN A 117 -8.98 1.17 0.06
CA GLN A 117 -8.58 0.20 -0.97
C GLN A 117 -9.01 -1.21 -0.60
N CYS A 118 -9.56 -1.91 -1.58
CA CYS A 118 -9.88 -3.33 -1.55
C CYS A 118 -9.00 -4.10 -2.53
N ASP A 119 -8.43 -5.20 -2.06
CA ASP A 119 -7.70 -6.16 -2.90
C ASP A 119 -8.68 -7.22 -3.40
N ILE A 120 -9.23 -6.96 -4.58
CA ILE A 120 -10.27 -7.77 -5.25
C ILE A 120 -9.67 -8.83 -6.18
N GLY A 121 -8.35 -8.98 -6.20
CA GLY A 121 -7.66 -9.93 -7.07
C GLY A 121 -8.09 -11.36 -6.80
N ALA A 122 -8.66 -12.01 -7.82
CA ALA A 122 -9.19 -13.36 -7.73
C ALA A 122 -8.98 -14.09 -9.06
N ASN A 123 -8.92 -15.41 -9.01
CA ASN A 123 -8.95 -16.26 -10.20
C ASN A 123 -10.00 -17.37 -10.03
N PRO A 124 -11.06 -17.42 -10.86
CA PRO A 124 -11.38 -16.48 -11.94
C PRO A 124 -11.67 -15.03 -11.47
N PRO A 125 -11.51 -14.02 -12.34
CA PRO A 125 -11.75 -12.61 -11.98
C PRO A 125 -13.16 -12.37 -11.41
N VAL A 126 -13.25 -11.39 -10.51
CA VAL A 126 -14.54 -10.99 -9.91
C VAL A 126 -15.49 -10.42 -10.96
N THR A 127 -16.78 -10.69 -10.82
CA THR A 127 -17.80 -10.25 -11.77
C THR A 127 -18.36 -8.86 -11.46
N SER A 128 -18.28 -8.44 -10.20
CA SER A 128 -18.76 -7.13 -9.75
C SER A 128 -18.10 -6.72 -8.45
N VAL A 129 -17.95 -5.40 -8.26
CA VAL A 129 -17.47 -4.78 -7.02
C VAL A 129 -18.41 -3.65 -6.64
N THR A 130 -18.80 -3.59 -5.37
CA THR A 130 -19.68 -2.55 -4.82
C THR A 130 -19.06 -1.90 -3.61
N TRP A 131 -19.33 -0.60 -3.45
CA TRP A 131 -18.98 0.19 -2.28
C TRP A 131 -20.27 0.67 -1.60
N GLU A 132 -20.35 0.45 -0.31
CA GLU A 132 -21.45 0.88 0.55
C GLU A 132 -20.91 1.77 1.67
N MET A 133 -21.68 2.79 2.03
CA MET A 133 -21.47 3.65 3.18
C MET A 133 -22.72 3.52 4.07
N ASN A 134 -22.52 3.09 5.32
CA ASN A 134 -23.57 2.77 6.29
C ASN A 134 -24.67 1.84 5.73
N GLY A 135 -24.27 0.84 4.94
CA GLY A 135 -25.18 -0.16 4.36
C GLY A 135 -25.99 0.33 3.16
N THR A 136 -25.71 1.52 2.65
CA THR A 136 -26.29 2.04 1.40
C THR A 136 -25.20 2.25 0.36
N ALA A 137 -25.52 2.09 -0.93
CA ALA A 137 -24.54 2.35 -1.99
C ALA A 137 -23.95 3.76 -1.87
N VAL A 138 -22.64 3.89 -2.04
CA VAL A 138 -21.96 5.19 -1.93
C VAL A 138 -22.52 6.17 -2.96
N ASP A 139 -23.01 7.32 -2.49
CA ASP A 139 -23.35 8.46 -3.35
C ASP A 139 -22.07 9.24 -3.67
N VAL A 140 -21.55 8.98 -4.86
CA VAL A 140 -20.29 9.56 -5.35
C VAL A 140 -20.37 11.09 -5.46
N LEU A 141 -21.53 11.64 -5.83
CA LEU A 141 -21.69 13.08 -6.04
C LEU A 141 -21.88 13.81 -4.72
N ALA A 142 -22.78 13.31 -3.85
CA ALA A 142 -23.04 13.94 -2.56
C ALA A 142 -21.82 13.86 -1.62
N GLY A 143 -21.06 12.76 -1.72
CA GLY A 143 -19.86 12.53 -0.92
C GLY A 143 -18.56 13.08 -1.52
N GLY A 144 -18.59 13.69 -2.71
CA GLY A 144 -17.35 14.14 -3.39
C GLY A 144 -16.35 13.00 -3.63
N PHE A 145 -16.84 11.76 -3.76
CA PHE A 145 -16.00 10.59 -3.93
C PHE A 145 -15.63 10.36 -5.39
N THR A 146 -14.70 9.45 -5.61
CA THR A 146 -14.39 8.84 -6.90
C THR A 146 -14.10 7.37 -6.65
N ILE A 147 -14.72 6.50 -7.46
CA ILE A 147 -14.46 5.05 -7.43
C ILE A 147 -13.59 4.71 -8.64
N SER A 148 -12.46 4.08 -8.38
CA SER A 148 -11.57 3.54 -9.41
C SER A 148 -11.44 2.03 -9.21
N THR A 149 -11.87 1.24 -10.19
CA THR A 149 -11.81 -0.23 -10.12
C THR A 149 -10.94 -0.75 -11.25
N GLY A 150 -9.85 -1.42 -10.89
CA GLY A 150 -8.96 -2.14 -11.78
C GLY A 150 -9.22 -3.66 -11.74
N ALA A 151 -8.29 -4.44 -12.29
CA ALA A 151 -8.40 -5.90 -12.33
C ALA A 151 -8.22 -6.56 -10.96
N PHE A 152 -7.36 -6.00 -10.10
CA PHE A 152 -6.98 -6.59 -8.82
C PHE A 152 -7.30 -5.70 -7.62
N THR A 153 -7.61 -4.42 -7.84
CA THR A 153 -7.88 -3.45 -6.77
C THR A 153 -9.07 -2.57 -7.10
N SER A 154 -9.84 -2.20 -6.08
CA SER A 154 -10.84 -1.13 -6.15
C SER A 154 -10.55 -0.09 -5.07
N ARG A 155 -10.63 1.19 -5.42
CA ARG A 155 -10.34 2.30 -4.50
C ARG A 155 -11.48 3.31 -4.49
N LEU A 156 -11.86 3.72 -3.29
CA LEU A 156 -12.79 4.82 -3.03
C LEU A 156 -11.99 6.00 -2.48
N THR A 157 -12.00 7.13 -3.19
CA THR A 157 -11.18 8.30 -2.84
C THR A 157 -12.00 9.58 -2.79
N ALA A 158 -11.54 10.59 -2.03
CA ALA A 158 -12.03 11.96 -2.11
C ALA A 158 -10.86 12.94 -1.95
N ASP A 159 -10.90 14.07 -2.65
CA ASP A 159 -9.77 15.02 -2.70
C ASP A 159 -9.49 15.70 -1.35
N SER A 160 -10.53 15.89 -0.53
CA SER A 160 -10.45 16.53 0.78
C SER A 160 -11.37 15.84 1.77
N THR A 161 -10.86 15.50 2.95
CA THR A 161 -11.61 14.79 3.98
C THR A 161 -12.43 15.74 4.83
N GLU A 162 -13.74 15.48 4.95
CA GLU A 162 -14.65 16.22 5.82
C GLU A 162 -15.23 15.30 6.90
N LYS A 163 -15.10 15.68 8.17
CA LYS A 163 -15.55 14.83 9.29
C LYS A 163 -17.03 14.46 9.22
N ASN A 164 -17.89 15.43 8.92
CA ASN A 164 -19.35 15.20 8.90
C ASN A 164 -19.82 14.34 7.72
N LEU A 165 -18.99 14.19 6.69
CA LEU A 165 -19.34 13.50 5.45
C LEU A 165 -18.66 12.13 5.33
N HIS A 166 -17.39 12.04 5.75
CA HIS A 166 -16.55 10.88 5.49
C HIS A 166 -16.34 9.97 6.71
N GLU A 167 -16.62 10.43 7.93
CA GLU A 167 -16.56 9.60 9.15
C GLU A 167 -17.73 8.62 9.21
N ASN A 168 -17.57 7.46 8.58
CA ASN A 168 -18.61 6.45 8.42
C ASN A 168 -18.03 5.04 8.42
N THR A 169 -18.92 4.04 8.46
CA THR A 169 -18.55 2.65 8.17
C THR A 169 -18.73 2.39 6.68
N TYR A 170 -17.66 1.95 6.02
CA TYR A 170 -17.67 1.58 4.62
C TYR A 170 -17.56 0.07 4.47
N GLN A 171 -18.19 -0.47 3.44
CA GLN A 171 -18.05 -1.87 3.08
C GLN A 171 -17.77 -1.95 1.59
N CYS A 172 -16.74 -2.69 1.23
CA CYS A 172 -16.50 -3.06 -0.15
C CYS A 172 -16.73 -4.55 -0.30
N SER A 173 -17.51 -4.91 -1.33
CA SER A 173 -17.90 -6.29 -1.62
C SER A 173 -17.53 -6.64 -3.04
N ALA A 174 -16.93 -7.81 -3.24
CA ALA A 174 -16.61 -8.35 -4.55
C ALA A 174 -17.27 -9.74 -4.72
N VAL A 175 -17.81 -9.99 -5.92
CA VAL A 175 -18.48 -11.25 -6.24
C VAL A 175 -17.56 -12.09 -7.11
N SER A 176 -17.14 -13.25 -6.59
CA SER A 176 -16.43 -14.28 -7.34
C SER A 176 -17.42 -15.29 -7.91
N PRO A 177 -17.27 -15.71 -9.18
CA PRO A 177 -18.12 -16.74 -9.77
C PRO A 177 -17.92 -18.12 -9.12
N MET A 178 -16.76 -18.36 -8.51
CA MET A 178 -16.39 -19.65 -7.92
C MET A 178 -16.46 -19.64 -6.39
N TYR A 179 -16.13 -18.51 -5.76
CA TYR A 179 -16.02 -18.40 -4.29
C TYR A 179 -17.13 -17.56 -3.64
N GLY A 180 -18.10 -17.08 -4.42
CA GLY A 180 -19.21 -16.26 -3.92
C GLY A 180 -18.79 -14.84 -3.56
N THR A 181 -19.57 -14.19 -2.70
CA THR A 181 -19.33 -12.79 -2.28
C THR A 181 -18.36 -12.74 -1.11
N HIS A 182 -17.34 -11.88 -1.23
CA HIS A 182 -16.39 -11.56 -0.15
C HIS A 182 -16.43 -10.07 0.10
N SER A 183 -16.25 -9.67 1.35
CA SER A 183 -16.42 -8.28 1.78
C SER A 183 -15.41 -7.89 2.85
N LYS A 184 -15.02 -6.61 2.84
CA LYS A 184 -14.18 -6.00 3.87
C LYS A 184 -14.83 -4.72 4.38
N VAL A 185 -14.82 -4.56 5.70
CA VAL A 185 -15.41 -3.40 6.37
C VAL A 185 -14.32 -2.43 6.82
N PHE A 186 -14.54 -1.13 6.66
CA PHE A 186 -13.67 -0.07 7.12
C PHE A 186 -14.44 0.81 8.12
N HIS A 187 -13.90 0.98 9.32
CA HIS A 187 -14.40 1.93 10.30
C HIS A 187 -13.55 3.19 10.23
N VAL A 188 -14.07 4.21 9.53
CA VAL A 188 -13.32 5.45 9.34
C VAL A 188 -13.58 6.39 10.51
N THR A 189 -12.49 6.93 11.06
CA THR A 189 -12.48 8.01 12.04
C THR A 189 -11.76 9.22 11.45
N VAL A 190 -12.36 10.41 11.54
CA VAL A 190 -11.74 11.65 11.05
C VAL A 190 -11.21 12.46 12.22
N THR A 191 -9.89 12.66 12.21
CA THR A 191 -9.18 13.44 13.23
C THR A 191 -9.01 14.88 12.78
N ALA A 192 -9.05 15.81 13.74
CA ALA A 192 -8.82 17.22 13.44
C ALA A 192 -7.43 17.42 12.85
N LYS A 193 -7.33 18.31 11.85
CA LYS A 193 -6.06 18.65 11.22
C LYS A 193 -5.05 19.13 12.27
N THR A 194 -3.90 18.49 12.33
CA THR A 194 -2.80 18.96 13.17
C THR A 194 -2.15 20.18 12.51
N MET A 195 -2.29 21.37 13.14
CA MET A 195 -1.60 22.56 12.66
C MET A 195 -0.08 22.33 12.77
N LYS A 196 0.59 22.13 11.63
CA LYS A 196 2.05 21.90 11.55
C LYS A 196 2.91 23.06 12.06
N PHE A 197 2.32 24.22 12.35
CA PHE A 197 3.03 25.35 12.90
C PHE A 197 3.11 25.24 14.42
N PRO A 198 4.31 25.32 15.04
CA PRO A 198 4.43 25.24 16.48
C PRO A 198 3.94 26.55 17.11
N LEU A 199 2.65 26.58 17.43
CA LEU A 199 1.93 27.74 17.97
C LEU A 199 2.60 28.25 19.26
N MET A 200 3.08 27.34 20.10
CA MET A 200 3.77 27.63 21.36
C MET A 200 5.05 28.48 21.16
N PRO A 201 6.03 28.08 20.32
CA PRO A 201 7.15 28.93 19.93
C PRO A 201 6.78 30.27 19.32
N MET A 202 5.72 30.35 18.48
CA MET A 202 5.32 31.63 17.90
C MET A 202 4.81 32.61 18.96
N ILE A 203 3.95 32.12 19.86
CA ILE A 203 3.42 32.93 20.98
C ILE A 203 4.57 33.36 21.89
N ALA A 204 5.49 32.45 22.25
CA ALA A 204 6.64 32.78 23.08
C ALA A 204 7.53 33.85 22.42
N GLY A 205 7.78 33.73 21.10
CA GLY A 205 8.51 34.72 20.33
C GLY A 205 7.85 36.10 20.36
N LEU A 206 6.54 36.17 20.13
CA LEU A 206 5.76 37.42 20.19
C LEU A 206 5.83 38.06 21.58
N VAL A 207 5.65 37.26 22.65
CA VAL A 207 5.73 37.74 24.04
C VAL A 207 7.11 38.33 24.35
N VAL A 208 8.19 37.66 23.93
CA VAL A 208 9.56 38.15 24.11
C VAL A 208 9.79 39.46 23.33
N VAL A 209 9.31 39.56 22.09
CA VAL A 209 9.41 40.80 21.29
C VAL A 209 8.63 41.94 21.95
N CYS A 210 7.41 41.70 22.43
CA CYS A 210 6.63 42.71 23.16
C CYS A 210 7.31 43.14 24.47
N LEU A 211 7.83 42.20 25.27
CA LEU A 211 8.55 42.52 26.50
C LEU A 211 9.82 43.33 26.24
N THR A 212 10.61 42.93 25.24
CA THR A 212 11.86 43.63 24.90
C THR A 212 11.60 45.03 24.34
N THR A 213 10.58 45.21 23.50
CA THR A 213 10.17 46.52 23.00
C THR A 213 9.65 47.44 24.11
N LEU A 214 8.81 46.93 25.01
CA LEU A 214 8.33 47.68 26.18
C LEU A 214 9.50 48.11 27.09
N LEU A 215 10.43 47.20 27.40
CA LEU A 215 11.62 47.52 28.18
C LEU A 215 12.51 48.57 27.49
N ALA A 216 12.64 48.51 26.16
CA ALA A 216 13.37 49.51 25.39
C ALA A 216 12.70 50.90 25.45
N ILE A 217 11.37 50.96 25.37
CA ILE A 217 10.61 52.22 25.50
C ILE A 217 10.76 52.79 26.91
N VAL A 218 10.58 51.98 27.95
CA VAL A 218 10.75 52.40 29.36
C VAL A 218 12.17 52.88 29.62
N SER A 219 13.18 52.19 29.09
CA SER A 219 14.59 52.61 29.20
C SER A 219 14.84 53.96 28.53
N ARG A 220 14.29 54.19 27.33
CA ARG A 220 14.37 55.48 26.63
C ARG A 220 13.66 56.59 27.41
N TRP A 221 12.47 56.34 27.95
CA TRP A 221 11.73 57.30 28.77
C TRP A 221 12.49 57.64 30.06
N LYS A 222 13.05 56.66 30.75
CA LYS A 222 13.88 56.87 31.95
C LYS A 222 15.16 57.66 31.64
N LYS A 223 15.73 57.48 30.45
CA LYS A 223 16.90 58.26 29.99
C LYS A 223 16.51 59.70 29.69
N ILE A 224 15.37 59.93 29.04
CA ILE A 224 14.83 61.28 28.76
C ILE A 224 14.51 62.01 30.07
N THR A 225 13.82 61.38 31.01
CA THR A 225 13.51 62.00 32.31
C THR A 225 14.77 62.30 33.13
N LYS A 226 15.80 61.45 33.07
CA LYS A 226 17.10 61.69 33.73
C LYS A 226 17.89 62.84 33.09
N VAL A 227 17.84 62.99 31.76
CA VAL A 227 18.45 64.14 31.04
C VAL A 227 17.73 65.43 31.38
N GLN A 228 16.39 65.41 31.41
CA GLN A 228 15.59 66.57 31.80
C GLN A 228 15.83 66.96 33.26
N TRP A 229 16.00 66.00 34.17
CA TRP A 229 16.42 66.25 35.56
C TRP A 229 17.84 66.84 35.66
N HIS A 230 18.82 66.29 34.93
CA HIS A 230 20.18 66.86 34.90
C HIS A 230 20.24 68.27 34.31
N ALA A 231 19.41 68.57 33.30
CA ALA A 231 19.28 69.91 32.73
C ALA A 231 18.62 70.89 33.71
N LEU A 232 17.54 70.47 34.39
CA LEU A 232 16.89 71.27 35.45
C LEU A 232 17.83 71.53 36.63
N VAL A 233 18.58 70.53 37.10
CA VAL A 233 19.57 70.70 38.18
C VAL A 233 20.73 71.61 37.77
N LYS A 234 21.22 71.52 36.52
CA LYS A 234 22.23 72.48 36.00
C LYS A 234 21.70 73.91 35.92
N MET A 235 20.43 74.10 35.57
CA MET A 235 19.78 75.41 35.60
C MET A 235 19.70 75.98 37.02
N PHE A 236 19.37 75.14 38.01
CA PHE A 236 19.34 75.55 39.42
C PHE A 236 20.73 75.89 39.98
N LEU A 237 21.78 75.12 39.63
CA LEU A 237 23.15 75.38 40.09
C LEU A 237 23.82 76.58 39.38
N SER A 238 23.40 76.93 38.16
CA SER A 238 23.89 78.14 37.47
C SER A 238 23.29 79.43 38.02
N SER A 239 22.18 79.36 38.77
CA SER A 239 21.52 80.54 39.33
C SER A 239 21.98 80.91 40.74
N SER A 240 22.84 80.09 41.38
CA SER A 240 23.28 80.27 42.78
C SER A 240 24.74 80.75 42.95
N HIS A 241 25.40 81.20 41.88
CA HIS A 241 26.71 81.86 41.95
C HIS A 241 26.66 83.29 41.38
N ILE A 242 25.92 84.17 42.05
CA ILE A 242 26.03 85.63 41.87
C ILE A 242 25.97 86.27 43.27
N CYS A 243 27.05 86.99 43.61
CA CYS A 243 27.23 87.96 44.70
C CYS A 243 27.44 87.45 46.15
N THR A 244 28.24 88.06 47.02
CA THR A 244 29.53 88.82 47.00
C THR A 244 29.89 89.06 48.47
N GLU A 245 31.16 89.35 48.74
CA GLU A 245 31.80 89.68 50.01
C GLU A 245 31.06 90.67 50.94
N LEU A 246 31.26 90.47 52.24
CA LEU A 246 31.80 91.47 53.18
C LEU A 246 32.51 90.73 54.32
#